data_AF-A0A5R9P2V5-F1
#
_entry.id   AF-A0A5R9P2V5-F1
#
_cell.length_a   1.000
_cell.length_b   1.000
_cell.length_c   1.000
_cell.angle_alpha   90.00
_cell.angle_beta   90.00
_cell.angle_gamma   90.00
#
_symmetry.space_group_name_H-M   'P 1'
#
loop_
_entity.id
_entity.type
_entity.pdbx_description
1 polymer ?
#
loop_
_entity_poly.entity_id
_entity_poly.type
_entity_poly.pdbx_seq_one_letter_code
_entity_poly.pdbx_strand_id
1 'polypeptide(L)'
;MSHLITDLSAFDLSGCNTVRQALTALIRSEAVQASLEALCAKIRFREFSSHDQNIDLDTVSDAIEIFLESENVKSCELHLAKHLDTSETLHDLLRDVMHMREFSPLIEALSRRVVKRFPETKKILANIASEVVMDAAINIVRRRDTSSPLDALKGINITLAYMPNFDRMKSARMPTVSYFSEEKDATTIAPDQVFRDFMALTGITKEQWTKVVAERTGVELDKPSDDTHGSKVIAQEWKRANWVPKGKPLVTPEQLFEAVDASAHGFSPLIAISLNAYRFVKRDWSKAMSITGGVLGLHDFDNGTGDPLRFEGSRILETRPCQFVQPELQKFGLALSHGFTQNTFNGRMKDTSVFMEMPLRRTESEIANEIVTAVRINFGVDTQWVTSEVDIGELRDAAAEALGRHLQIEKQVADRAVAGFDSEEMAALLVGLQGRDHTYITLAAIAAAKDDWLFGLSCGTR
;
A
#
# COMPACT_ATOMS: atom_id res chain seq x y z
N MET A 1 -47.35 -13.86 19.56
CA MET A 1 -46.52 -12.65 19.33
C MET A 1 -46.12 -11.95 20.64
N SER A 2 -46.01 -12.63 21.79
CA SER A 2 -45.86 -11.99 23.11
C SER A 2 -44.46 -12.06 23.74
N HIS A 3 -43.44 -12.59 23.05
CA HIS A 3 -42.11 -12.81 23.65
C HIS A 3 -41.14 -11.61 23.54
N LEU A 4 -41.55 -10.49 22.94
CA LEU A 4 -40.69 -9.31 22.74
C LEU A 4 -40.91 -8.19 23.78
N ILE A 5 -41.89 -8.34 24.68
CA ILE A 5 -42.22 -7.30 25.67
C ILE A 5 -41.73 -7.77 27.04
N THR A 6 -40.57 -7.27 27.41
CA THR A 6 -39.96 -7.48 28.72
C THR A 6 -40.84 -6.88 29.82
N ASP A 7 -41.09 -7.63 30.90
CA ASP A 7 -41.73 -7.07 32.09
C ASP A 7 -40.73 -6.15 32.83
N LEU A 8 -41.01 -4.85 32.82
CA LEU A 8 -40.17 -3.81 33.44
C LEU A 8 -40.67 -3.39 34.83
N SER A 9 -41.69 -4.06 35.37
CA SER A 9 -42.36 -3.68 36.61
C SER A 9 -41.43 -3.66 37.82
N ALA A 10 -40.45 -4.56 37.87
CA ALA A 10 -39.51 -4.72 38.99
C ALA A 10 -38.25 -3.83 38.91
N PHE A 11 -38.02 -3.10 37.80
CA PHE A 11 -36.80 -2.30 37.64
C PHE A 11 -36.86 -1.03 38.50
N ASP A 12 -35.88 -0.80 39.37
CA ASP A 12 -35.86 0.38 40.24
C ASP A 12 -35.43 1.66 39.48
N LEU A 13 -36.21 2.73 39.65
CA LEU A 13 -35.96 4.06 39.07
C LEU A 13 -35.73 5.14 40.14
N SER A 14 -35.58 4.75 41.41
CA SER A 14 -35.45 5.64 42.56
C SER A 14 -34.28 6.63 42.43
N GLY A 15 -33.15 6.17 41.87
CA GLY A 15 -31.93 6.96 41.64
C GLY A 15 -31.91 7.80 40.35
N CYS A 16 -32.99 7.81 39.56
CA CYS A 16 -33.08 8.61 38.34
C CYS A 16 -33.73 9.96 38.62
N ASN A 17 -33.06 11.05 38.24
CA ASN A 17 -33.54 12.42 38.47
C ASN A 17 -34.21 13.02 37.23
N THR A 18 -34.08 12.39 36.05
CA THR A 18 -34.72 12.84 34.80
C THR A 18 -35.34 11.68 34.03
N VAL A 19 -36.31 12.00 33.17
CA VAL A 19 -36.94 11.03 32.23
C VAL A 19 -35.90 10.35 31.35
N ARG A 20 -34.95 11.12 30.78
CA ARG A 20 -33.90 10.55 29.91
C ARG A 20 -32.97 9.62 30.69
N GLN A 21 -32.62 9.95 31.93
CA GLN A 21 -31.84 9.04 32.79
C GLN A 21 -32.59 7.73 33.07
N ALA A 22 -33.89 7.79 33.37
CA ALA A 22 -34.72 6.62 33.61
C ALA A 22 -34.86 5.73 32.36
N LEU A 23 -35.07 6.33 31.19
CA LEU A 23 -35.14 5.62 29.91
C LEU A 23 -33.80 4.95 29.56
N THR A 24 -32.69 5.66 29.69
CA THR A 24 -31.35 5.11 29.46
C THR A 24 -31.03 3.97 30.42
N ALA A 25 -31.41 4.07 31.69
CA ALA A 25 -31.22 3.01 32.67
C ALA A 25 -32.02 1.74 32.31
N LEU A 26 -33.28 1.91 31.90
CA LEU A 26 -34.11 0.80 31.43
C LEU A 26 -33.55 0.16 30.16
N ILE A 27 -33.07 0.94 29.20
CA ILE A 27 -32.47 0.43 27.95
C ILE A 27 -31.22 -0.39 28.22
N ARG A 28 -30.42 -0.01 29.23
CA ARG A 28 -29.23 -0.76 29.67
C ARG A 28 -29.56 -2.01 30.47
N SER A 29 -30.82 -2.26 30.82
CA SER A 29 -31.19 -3.52 31.45
C SER A 29 -31.05 -4.67 30.46
N GLU A 30 -30.52 -5.80 30.93
CA GLU A 30 -30.22 -6.98 30.11
C GLU A 30 -31.42 -7.39 29.24
N ALA A 31 -32.61 -7.40 29.83
CA ALA A 31 -33.80 -7.86 29.16
C ALA A 31 -34.38 -6.86 28.13
N VAL A 32 -34.10 -5.56 28.24
CA VAL A 32 -34.43 -4.58 27.17
C VAL A 32 -33.36 -4.61 26.09
N GLN A 33 -32.09 -4.71 26.49
CA GLN A 33 -30.98 -4.81 25.55
C GLN A 33 -31.11 -6.04 24.66
N ALA A 34 -31.45 -7.21 25.20
CA ALA A 34 -31.69 -8.43 24.42
C ALA A 34 -32.82 -8.26 23.40
N SER A 35 -33.92 -7.60 23.79
CA SER A 35 -35.04 -7.30 22.89
C SER A 35 -34.65 -6.33 21.78
N LEU A 36 -33.91 -5.26 22.10
CA LEU A 36 -33.37 -4.31 21.12
C LEU A 36 -32.41 -4.99 20.15
N GLU A 37 -31.51 -5.81 20.67
CA GLU A 37 -30.53 -6.55 19.89
C GLU A 37 -31.18 -7.54 18.91
N ALA A 38 -32.27 -8.20 19.31
CA ALA A 38 -33.05 -9.08 18.44
C ALA A 38 -33.80 -8.31 17.34
N LEU A 39 -34.29 -7.11 17.63
CA LEU A 39 -34.92 -6.23 16.64
C LEU A 39 -33.89 -5.68 15.65
N CYS A 40 -32.78 -5.13 16.16
CA CYS A 40 -31.68 -4.60 15.35
C CYS A 40 -31.04 -5.67 14.45
N ALA A 41 -31.05 -6.95 14.83
CA ALA A 41 -30.53 -8.05 14.00
C ALA A 41 -31.27 -8.20 12.65
N LYS A 42 -32.47 -7.64 12.51
CA LYS A 42 -33.24 -7.68 11.25
C LYS A 42 -32.83 -6.56 10.26
N ILE A 43 -32.13 -5.53 10.73
CA ILE A 43 -31.70 -4.39 9.92
C ILE A 43 -30.40 -4.77 9.22
N ARG A 44 -30.39 -4.70 7.88
CA ARG A 44 -29.19 -4.94 7.06
C ARG A 44 -28.50 -3.61 6.79
N PHE A 45 -27.54 -3.27 7.63
CA PHE A 45 -26.76 -2.04 7.51
C PHE A 45 -25.30 -2.35 7.17
N ARG A 46 -24.70 -1.51 6.32
CA ARG A 46 -23.26 -1.48 6.02
C ARG A 46 -22.86 -0.03 5.75
N GLU A 47 -22.11 0.58 6.66
CA GLU A 47 -21.62 1.96 6.54
C GLU A 47 -20.76 2.15 5.29
N PHE A 48 -19.98 1.13 4.91
CA PHE A 48 -19.08 1.15 3.76
C PHE A 48 -19.52 0.20 2.62
N SER A 49 -20.76 0.34 2.16
CA SER A 49 -21.31 -0.46 1.04
C SER A 49 -20.75 0.01 -0.31
N SER A 50 -20.18 -0.92 -1.09
CA SER A 50 -19.64 -0.63 -2.43
C SER A 50 -20.69 -0.23 -3.47
N HIS A 51 -21.98 -0.49 -3.21
CA HIS A 51 -23.06 -0.21 -4.17
C HIS A 51 -23.63 1.20 -3.99
N ASP A 52 -23.43 1.78 -2.81
CA ASP A 52 -24.06 3.04 -2.40
C ASP A 52 -23.03 4.18 -2.33
N GLN A 53 -21.73 3.85 -2.44
CA GLN A 53 -20.65 4.82 -2.39
C GLN A 53 -20.24 5.25 -3.81
N ASN A 54 -20.60 6.49 -4.15
CA ASN A 54 -20.01 7.22 -5.28
C ASN A 54 -18.59 7.67 -4.89
N ILE A 55 -17.68 6.72 -4.73
CA ILE A 55 -16.26 7.02 -4.56
C ILE A 55 -15.69 7.48 -5.91
N ASP A 56 -15.04 8.63 -5.93
CA ASP A 56 -14.35 9.12 -7.12
C ASP A 56 -13.07 8.31 -7.39
N LEU A 57 -12.66 8.25 -8.66
CA LEU A 57 -11.51 7.46 -9.07
C LEU A 57 -10.19 8.03 -8.56
N ASP A 58 -10.12 9.34 -8.28
CA ASP A 58 -8.91 9.98 -7.76
C ASP A 58 -8.66 9.53 -6.32
N THR A 59 -9.70 9.52 -5.46
CA THR A 59 -9.65 8.96 -4.11
C THR A 59 -9.24 7.48 -4.12
N VAL A 60 -9.72 6.70 -5.09
CA VAL A 60 -9.28 5.30 -5.26
C VAL A 60 -7.79 5.25 -5.59
N SER A 61 -7.36 6.03 -6.59
CA SER A 61 -5.98 6.08 -7.05
C SER A 61 -5.03 6.48 -5.92
N ASP A 62 -5.35 7.53 -5.16
CA ASP A 62 -4.57 8.00 -4.02
C ASP A 62 -4.50 6.95 -2.90
N ALA A 63 -5.62 6.29 -2.60
CA ALA A 63 -5.65 5.21 -1.61
C ALA A 63 -4.75 4.03 -2.01
N ILE A 64 -4.67 3.73 -3.31
CA ILE A 64 -3.77 2.70 -3.85
C ILE A 64 -2.32 3.18 -3.78
N GLU A 65 -1.99 4.41 -4.19
CA GLU A 65 -0.61 4.93 -4.05
C GLU A 65 -0.12 4.85 -2.61
N ILE A 66 -0.93 5.30 -1.64
CA ILE A 66 -0.61 5.21 -0.21
C ILE A 66 -0.34 3.76 0.19
N PHE A 67 -1.09 2.80 -0.35
CA PHE A 67 -0.84 1.38 -0.09
C PHE A 67 0.49 0.91 -0.70
N LEU A 68 0.78 1.29 -1.94
CA LEU A 68 2.03 0.94 -2.63
C LEU A 68 3.27 1.52 -1.91
N GLU A 69 3.14 2.73 -1.36
CA GLU A 69 4.20 3.45 -0.65
C GLU A 69 4.35 3.11 0.82
N SER A 70 3.36 2.48 1.46
CA SER A 70 3.46 2.13 2.88
C SER A 70 3.45 0.64 3.14
N GLU A 71 3.04 -0.14 2.14
CA GLU A 71 2.69 -1.57 2.24
C GLU A 71 1.69 -1.86 3.39
N ASN A 72 0.97 -0.82 3.84
CA ASN A 72 0.15 -0.87 5.03
C ASN A 72 -1.32 -0.67 4.66
N VAL A 73 -2.07 -1.76 4.76
CA VAL A 73 -3.52 -1.78 4.53
C VAL A 73 -4.26 -0.75 5.40
N LYS A 74 -3.78 -0.50 6.63
CA LYS A 74 -4.41 0.49 7.53
C LYS A 74 -4.25 1.92 7.02
N SER A 75 -3.14 2.24 6.37
CA SER A 75 -2.92 3.59 5.80
C SER A 75 -3.93 3.87 4.69
N CYS A 76 -4.14 2.87 3.81
CA CYS A 76 -5.17 2.91 2.78
C CYS A 76 -6.58 3.04 3.38
N GLU A 77 -6.90 2.21 4.38
CA GLU A 77 -8.20 2.23 5.05
C GLU A 77 -8.49 3.57 5.75
N LEU A 78 -7.49 4.17 6.40
CA LEU A 78 -7.59 5.48 7.02
C LEU A 78 -7.79 6.61 6.00
N HIS A 79 -7.14 6.52 4.84
CA HIS A 79 -7.35 7.49 3.77
C HIS A 79 -8.79 7.41 3.25
N LEU A 80 -9.26 6.20 2.94
CA LEU A 80 -10.64 5.99 2.48
C LEU A 80 -11.66 6.46 3.51
N ALA A 81 -11.48 6.14 4.80
CA ALA A 81 -12.39 6.57 5.85
C ALA A 81 -12.55 8.09 5.96
N LYS A 82 -11.53 8.87 5.58
CA LYS A 82 -11.57 10.34 5.61
C LYS A 82 -12.30 10.95 4.41
N HIS A 83 -12.32 10.25 3.27
CA HIS A 83 -12.81 10.79 2.01
C HIS A 83 -14.15 10.17 1.57
N LEU A 84 -14.56 9.05 2.16
CA LEU A 84 -15.85 8.44 1.90
C LEU A 84 -16.98 9.20 2.59
N ASP A 85 -17.97 9.62 1.80
CA ASP A 85 -19.23 10.14 2.32
C ASP A 85 -20.16 8.97 2.71
N THR A 86 -20.50 8.90 4.00
CA THR A 86 -21.41 7.89 4.56
C THR A 86 -22.75 8.50 4.99
N SER A 87 -22.97 9.80 4.73
CA SER A 87 -24.13 10.54 5.21
C SER A 87 -25.45 9.95 4.72
N GLU A 88 -25.55 9.62 3.43
CA GLU A 88 -26.75 9.02 2.83
C GLU A 88 -27.06 7.65 3.45
N THR A 89 -26.06 6.81 3.63
CA THR A 89 -26.20 5.49 4.27
C THR A 89 -26.64 5.59 5.73
N LEU A 90 -26.16 6.60 6.46
CA LEU A 90 -26.58 6.89 7.83
C LEU A 90 -28.01 7.45 7.89
N HIS A 91 -28.41 8.26 6.91
CA HIS A 91 -29.79 8.75 6.77
C HIS A 91 -30.77 7.60 6.46
N ASP A 92 -30.38 6.67 5.61
CA ASP A 92 -31.16 5.48 5.29
C ASP A 92 -31.30 4.57 6.51
N LEU A 93 -30.23 4.36 7.29
CA LEU A 93 -30.32 3.65 8.57
C LEU A 93 -31.33 4.32 9.52
N LEU A 94 -31.26 5.64 9.67
CA LEU A 94 -32.20 6.39 10.51
C LEU A 94 -33.64 6.16 10.04
N ARG A 95 -33.89 6.28 8.74
CA ARG A 95 -35.21 6.05 8.13
C ARG A 95 -35.71 4.63 8.38
N ASP A 96 -34.86 3.62 8.20
CA ASP A 96 -35.19 2.21 8.39
C ASP A 96 -35.55 1.91 9.85
N VAL A 97 -34.76 2.43 10.80
CA VAL A 97 -35.06 2.33 12.23
C VAL A 97 -36.38 3.03 12.56
N MET A 98 -36.64 4.21 11.98
CA MET A 98 -37.86 4.98 12.23
C MET A 98 -39.13 4.31 11.72
N HIS A 99 -39.06 3.60 10.59
CA HIS A 99 -40.23 2.95 9.98
C HIS A 99 -40.48 1.54 10.47
N MET A 100 -39.59 0.99 11.31
CA MET A 100 -39.73 -0.34 11.86
C MET A 100 -40.79 -0.37 12.98
N ARG A 101 -42.00 -0.84 12.63
CA ARG A 101 -43.19 -0.90 13.51
C ARG A 101 -42.94 -1.72 14.79
N GLU A 102 -41.98 -2.63 14.76
CA GLU A 102 -41.62 -3.49 15.87
C GLU A 102 -40.97 -2.74 17.05
N PHE A 103 -40.51 -1.50 16.88
CA PHE A 103 -40.05 -0.67 18.01
C PHE A 103 -41.20 -0.07 18.82
N SER A 104 -42.40 0.13 18.25
CA SER A 104 -43.51 0.79 18.94
C SER A 104 -43.94 0.09 20.24
N PRO A 105 -44.08 -1.25 20.30
CA PRO A 105 -44.41 -1.95 21.56
C PRO A 105 -43.37 -1.75 22.67
N LEU A 106 -42.09 -1.64 22.30
CA LEU A 106 -41.01 -1.41 23.25
C LEU A 106 -41.06 0.03 23.79
N ILE A 107 -41.27 1.01 22.91
CA ILE A 107 -41.43 2.42 23.28
C ILE A 107 -42.62 2.59 24.24
N GLU A 108 -43.74 1.91 23.98
CA GLU A 108 -44.91 1.92 24.85
C GLU A 108 -44.66 1.27 26.22
N ALA A 109 -43.90 0.17 26.26
CA ALA A 109 -43.54 -0.51 27.51
C ALA A 109 -42.63 0.37 28.38
N LEU A 110 -41.60 0.98 27.78
CA LEU A 110 -40.70 1.93 28.45
C LEU A 110 -41.46 3.16 28.94
N SER A 111 -42.30 3.75 28.09
CA SER A 111 -43.12 4.91 28.43
C SER A 111 -44.02 4.62 29.62
N ARG A 112 -44.74 3.49 29.62
CA ARG A 112 -45.61 3.08 30.74
C ARG A 112 -44.85 2.96 32.06
N ARG A 113 -43.60 2.47 32.03
CA ARG A 113 -42.78 2.34 33.25
C ARG A 113 -42.33 3.70 33.79
N VAL A 114 -41.91 4.61 32.90
CA VAL A 114 -41.37 5.93 33.26
C VAL A 114 -42.48 6.90 33.69
N VAL A 115 -43.68 6.88 33.08
CA VAL A 115 -44.84 7.69 33.53
C VAL A 115 -45.18 7.42 35.00
N LYS A 116 -45.03 6.19 35.49
CA LYS A 116 -45.29 5.87 36.90
C LYS A 116 -44.40 6.67 37.87
N ARG A 117 -43.20 7.08 37.43
CA ARG A 117 -42.25 7.86 38.22
C ARG A 117 -42.34 9.37 37.93
N PHE A 118 -42.61 9.73 36.68
CA PHE A 118 -42.68 11.11 36.16
C PHE A 118 -44.03 11.39 35.48
N PRO A 119 -45.15 11.40 36.24
CA PRO A 119 -46.50 11.50 35.68
C PRO A 119 -46.74 12.78 34.87
N GLU A 120 -46.06 13.87 35.22
CA GLU A 120 -46.13 15.18 34.56
C GLU A 120 -45.66 15.14 33.10
N THR A 121 -44.84 14.16 32.72
CA THR A 121 -44.25 14.07 31.37
C THR A 121 -45.07 13.24 30.38
N LYS A 122 -46.24 12.72 30.77
CA LYS A 122 -47.08 11.80 29.99
C LYS A 122 -47.34 12.25 28.54
N LYS A 123 -47.49 13.56 28.29
CA LYS A 123 -47.80 14.11 26.97
C LYS A 123 -46.62 14.09 25.99
N ILE A 124 -45.39 14.16 26.49
CA ILE A 124 -44.16 14.25 25.68
C ILE A 124 -43.30 12.99 25.77
N LEU A 125 -43.60 12.08 26.71
CA LEU A 125 -42.76 10.92 27.00
C LEU A 125 -42.63 9.95 25.82
N ALA A 126 -43.68 9.75 25.03
CA ALA A 126 -43.61 8.85 23.88
C ALA A 126 -42.57 9.32 22.85
N ASN A 127 -42.48 10.64 22.62
CA ASN A 127 -41.49 11.23 21.72
C ASN A 127 -40.08 11.07 22.30
N ILE A 128 -39.89 11.39 23.59
CA ILE A 128 -38.58 11.23 24.26
C ILE A 128 -38.15 9.75 24.28
N ALA A 129 -39.07 8.84 24.58
CA ALA A 129 -38.80 7.40 24.57
C ALA A 129 -38.47 6.90 23.16
N SER A 130 -39.15 7.40 22.15
CA SER A 130 -38.85 7.11 20.74
C SER A 130 -37.44 7.54 20.37
N GLU A 131 -37.05 8.78 20.66
CA GLU A 131 -35.69 9.28 20.42
C GLU A 131 -34.63 8.41 21.10
N VAL A 132 -34.78 8.13 22.40
CA VAL A 132 -33.78 7.36 23.15
C VAL A 132 -33.69 5.90 22.66
N VAL A 133 -34.81 5.29 22.26
CA VAL A 133 -34.84 3.95 21.67
C VAL A 133 -34.17 3.94 20.29
N MET A 134 -34.44 4.94 19.45
CA MET A 134 -33.83 5.08 18.13
C MET A 134 -32.31 5.28 18.25
N ASP A 135 -31.86 6.18 19.14
CA ASP A 135 -30.44 6.39 19.43
C ASP A 135 -29.76 5.09 19.86
N ALA A 136 -30.40 4.31 20.74
CA ALA A 136 -29.88 3.02 21.19
C ALA A 136 -29.83 2.00 20.05
N ALA A 137 -30.87 1.93 19.23
CA ALA A 137 -30.95 1.01 18.09
C ALA A 137 -29.88 1.32 17.03
N ILE A 138 -29.70 2.60 16.65
CA ILE A 138 -28.66 3.04 15.72
C ILE A 138 -27.28 2.65 16.24
N ASN A 139 -27.00 2.89 17.53
CA ASN A 139 -25.74 2.51 18.14
C ASN A 139 -25.49 0.99 18.14
N ILE A 140 -26.53 0.18 18.39
CA ILE A 140 -26.43 -1.28 18.33
C ILE A 140 -26.14 -1.74 16.89
N VAL A 141 -26.85 -1.18 15.90
CA VAL A 141 -26.65 -1.53 14.50
C VAL A 141 -25.23 -1.16 14.04
N ARG A 142 -24.76 0.06 14.33
CA ARG A 142 -23.40 0.51 13.97
C ARG A 142 -22.31 -0.34 14.64
N ARG A 143 -22.46 -0.70 15.91
CA ARG A 143 -21.49 -1.58 16.60
C ARG A 143 -21.41 -2.98 16.02
N ARG A 144 -22.47 -3.45 15.37
CA ARG A 144 -22.54 -4.74 14.69
C ARG A 144 -22.12 -4.66 13.22
N ASP A 145 -21.90 -3.45 12.70
CA ASP A 145 -21.42 -3.29 11.36
C ASP A 145 -19.99 -3.84 11.24
N THR A 146 -19.81 -4.78 10.33
CA THR A 146 -18.51 -5.39 10.01
C THR A 146 -17.95 -4.84 8.70
N SER A 147 -18.61 -3.84 8.10
CA SER A 147 -18.10 -3.16 6.93
C SER A 147 -16.83 -2.38 7.27
N SER A 148 -15.97 -2.22 6.29
CA SER A 148 -14.68 -1.53 6.41
C SER A 148 -14.57 -0.55 5.25
N PRO A 149 -13.91 0.61 5.41
CA PRO A 149 -13.67 1.56 4.32
C PRO A 149 -13.10 0.91 3.06
N LEU A 150 -12.30 -0.16 3.20
CA LEU A 150 -11.78 -0.92 2.06
C LEU A 150 -12.89 -1.51 1.18
N ASP A 151 -14.05 -1.83 1.75
CA ASP A 151 -15.16 -2.40 1.00
C ASP A 151 -15.66 -1.47 -0.13
N ALA A 152 -15.38 -0.17 -0.06
CA ALA A 152 -15.59 0.80 -1.14
C ALA A 152 -14.83 0.42 -2.44
N LEU A 153 -13.69 -0.26 -2.33
CA LEU A 153 -12.87 -0.68 -3.46
C LEU A 153 -13.42 -1.93 -4.20
N LYS A 154 -14.47 -2.56 -3.67
CA LYS A 154 -15.05 -3.77 -4.29
C LYS A 154 -15.66 -3.43 -5.64
N GLY A 155 -15.34 -4.23 -6.66
CA GLY A 155 -15.80 -4.02 -8.03
C GLY A 155 -15.02 -2.97 -8.82
N ILE A 156 -14.19 -2.15 -8.17
CA ILE A 156 -13.35 -1.16 -8.85
C ILE A 156 -12.10 -1.82 -9.42
N ASN A 157 -11.84 -1.61 -10.72
CA ASN A 157 -10.64 -2.09 -11.39
C ASN A 157 -9.64 -0.94 -11.53
N ILE A 158 -8.39 -1.25 -11.21
CA ILE A 158 -7.23 -0.35 -11.32
C ILE A 158 -6.22 -0.98 -12.28
N THR A 159 -5.35 -0.16 -12.87
CA THR A 159 -4.23 -0.66 -13.67
C THR A 159 -2.95 -0.52 -12.85
N LEU A 160 -2.22 -1.61 -12.73
CA LEU A 160 -0.96 -1.63 -12.00
C LEU A 160 0.13 -2.22 -12.88
N ALA A 161 1.31 -1.60 -12.85
CA ALA A 161 2.52 -2.10 -13.48
C ALA A 161 3.49 -2.61 -12.43
N TYR A 162 3.77 -3.91 -12.47
CA TYR A 162 4.90 -4.51 -11.77
C TYR A 162 6.19 -4.14 -12.48
N MET A 163 7.17 -3.62 -11.74
CA MET A 163 8.50 -3.29 -12.26
C MET A 163 9.56 -4.15 -11.55
N PRO A 164 10.29 -5.03 -12.24
CA PRO A 164 11.30 -5.88 -11.62
C PRO A 164 12.42 -5.01 -11.01
N ASN A 165 12.86 -5.37 -9.80
CA ASN A 165 13.84 -4.65 -8.96
C ASN A 165 13.50 -3.21 -8.59
N PHE A 166 12.30 -2.76 -8.91
CA PHE A 166 11.87 -1.48 -8.40
C PHE A 166 11.42 -1.65 -6.95
N ASP A 167 11.84 -0.73 -6.10
CA ASP A 167 11.34 -0.60 -4.74
C ASP A 167 11.10 0.88 -4.51
N ARG A 168 9.83 1.27 -4.52
CA ARG A 168 9.38 2.65 -4.29
C ARG A 168 9.87 3.22 -2.96
N MET A 169 10.13 2.36 -1.98
CA MET A 169 10.67 2.79 -0.68
C MET A 169 12.12 3.23 -0.77
N LYS A 170 12.86 2.76 -1.78
CA LYS A 170 14.30 3.00 -1.94
C LYS A 170 14.61 3.98 -3.06
N SER A 171 13.77 4.07 -4.08
CA SER A 171 14.01 4.91 -5.24
C SER A 171 12.71 5.51 -5.76
N ALA A 172 12.73 6.83 -5.98
CA ALA A 172 11.67 7.51 -6.74
C ALA A 172 11.86 7.32 -8.26
N ARG A 173 13.05 6.92 -8.71
CA ARG A 173 13.36 6.75 -10.13
C ARG A 173 13.07 5.32 -10.57
N MET A 174 12.28 5.19 -11.63
CA MET A 174 11.99 3.91 -12.26
C MET A 174 13.24 3.31 -12.93
N PRO A 175 13.41 1.98 -12.86
CA PRO A 175 14.53 1.32 -13.51
C PRO A 175 14.38 1.39 -15.03
N THR A 176 15.40 1.88 -15.72
CA THR A 176 15.47 1.93 -17.19
C THR A 176 16.68 1.12 -17.64
N VAL A 177 16.57 0.40 -18.76
CA VAL A 177 17.70 -0.33 -19.33
C VAL A 177 18.81 0.62 -19.79
N SER A 178 20.07 0.18 -19.65
CA SER A 178 21.24 0.94 -20.09
C SER A 178 21.70 0.49 -21.49
N TYR A 179 22.42 1.37 -22.18
CA TYR A 179 22.99 1.11 -23.50
C TYR A 179 24.46 1.53 -23.55
N PHE A 180 25.25 0.86 -24.39
CA PHE A 180 26.64 1.16 -24.67
C PHE A 180 26.82 2.28 -25.71
N SER A 181 25.79 2.59 -26.50
CA SER A 181 25.81 3.65 -27.51
C SER A 181 24.54 4.52 -27.46
N GLU A 182 24.56 5.63 -28.21
CA GLU A 182 23.42 6.54 -28.34
C GLU A 182 22.31 6.01 -29.25
N GLU A 183 22.58 5.00 -30.09
CA GLU A 183 21.60 4.43 -31.04
C GLU A 183 20.48 3.66 -30.33
N LYS A 184 20.72 3.23 -29.09
CA LYS A 184 19.76 2.59 -28.17
C LYS A 184 18.95 1.45 -28.80
N ASP A 185 19.65 0.52 -29.43
CA ASP A 185 19.07 -0.66 -30.11
C ASP A 185 19.43 -1.98 -29.41
N ALA A 186 18.95 -3.10 -29.93
CA ALA A 186 19.24 -4.43 -29.41
C ALA A 186 20.72 -4.84 -29.53
N THR A 187 21.50 -4.21 -30.41
CA THR A 187 22.95 -4.49 -30.56
C THR A 187 23.80 -3.74 -29.53
N THR A 188 23.27 -2.65 -29.01
CA THR A 188 23.97 -1.72 -28.12
C THR A 188 23.43 -1.76 -26.69
N ILE A 189 22.37 -2.51 -26.42
CA ILE A 189 21.83 -2.70 -25.07
C ILE A 189 22.86 -3.35 -24.13
N ALA A 190 22.98 -2.81 -22.93
CA ALA A 190 23.86 -3.34 -21.90
C ALA A 190 23.14 -4.47 -21.14
N PRO A 191 23.78 -5.64 -20.93
CA PRO A 191 23.20 -6.71 -20.13
C PRO A 191 23.38 -6.41 -18.64
N ASP A 192 22.87 -5.27 -18.17
CA ASP A 192 22.85 -4.87 -16.77
C ASP A 192 21.78 -5.65 -15.97
N GLN A 193 21.66 -5.39 -14.67
CA GLN A 193 20.71 -6.11 -13.82
C GLN A 193 19.26 -5.89 -14.26
N VAL A 194 18.91 -4.68 -14.72
CA VAL A 194 17.56 -4.33 -15.18
C VAL A 194 17.18 -5.15 -16.41
N PHE A 195 18.07 -5.21 -17.40
CA PHE A 195 17.85 -6.03 -18.59
C PHE A 195 17.82 -7.52 -18.27
N ARG A 196 18.74 -8.03 -17.43
CA ARG A 196 18.77 -9.44 -17.04
C ARG A 196 17.47 -9.88 -16.35
N ASP A 197 16.95 -9.09 -15.43
CA ASP A 197 15.71 -9.44 -14.73
C ASP A 197 14.48 -9.30 -15.61
N PHE A 198 14.50 -8.35 -16.55
CA PHE A 198 13.51 -8.32 -17.61
C PHE A 198 13.54 -9.60 -18.46
N MET A 199 14.72 -10.04 -18.92
CA MET A 199 14.84 -11.27 -19.72
C MET A 199 14.45 -12.52 -18.92
N ALA A 200 14.82 -12.58 -17.63
CA ALA A 200 14.35 -13.62 -16.73
C ALA A 200 12.82 -13.62 -16.60
N LEU A 201 12.21 -12.44 -16.47
CA LEU A 201 10.76 -12.24 -16.39
C LEU A 201 10.05 -12.66 -17.68
N THR A 202 10.57 -12.29 -18.86
CA THR A 202 9.99 -12.71 -20.15
C THR A 202 10.14 -14.21 -20.37
N GLY A 203 11.10 -14.86 -19.73
CA GLY A 203 11.39 -16.30 -19.89
C GLY A 203 12.22 -16.60 -21.13
N ILE A 204 12.85 -15.58 -21.72
CA ILE A 204 13.75 -15.74 -22.86
C ILE A 204 15.16 -15.99 -22.34
N THR A 205 15.78 -17.05 -22.83
CA THR A 205 17.17 -17.40 -22.50
C THR A 205 18.16 -16.46 -23.18
N LYS A 206 19.36 -16.37 -22.63
CA LYS A 206 20.48 -15.65 -23.27
C LYS A 206 20.72 -16.16 -24.69
N GLU A 207 20.73 -17.48 -24.87
CA GLU A 207 21.00 -18.12 -26.15
C GLU A 207 19.94 -17.76 -27.20
N GLN A 208 18.67 -17.72 -26.81
CA GLN A 208 17.58 -17.29 -27.70
C GLN A 208 17.74 -15.83 -28.09
N TRP A 209 18.06 -14.95 -27.14
CA TRP A 209 18.24 -13.53 -27.40
C TRP A 209 19.43 -13.27 -28.34
N THR A 210 20.61 -13.78 -28.01
CA THR A 210 21.82 -13.58 -28.81
C THR A 210 21.68 -14.17 -30.20
N LYS A 211 20.98 -15.31 -30.32
CA LYS A 211 20.68 -15.92 -31.62
C LYS A 211 19.80 -15.01 -32.47
N VAL A 212 18.70 -14.48 -31.92
CA VAL A 212 17.82 -13.59 -32.68
C VAL A 212 18.53 -12.30 -33.09
N VAL A 213 19.33 -11.70 -32.20
CA VAL A 213 20.11 -10.51 -32.56
C VAL A 213 21.05 -10.83 -33.72
N ALA A 214 21.81 -11.92 -33.64
CA ALA A 214 22.71 -12.32 -34.73
C ALA A 214 21.97 -12.61 -36.05
N GLU A 215 20.81 -13.26 -36.01
CA GLU A 215 20.01 -13.55 -37.20
C GLU A 215 19.40 -12.30 -37.84
N ARG A 216 19.03 -11.30 -37.05
CA ARG A 216 18.36 -10.07 -37.52
C ARG A 216 19.32 -8.98 -37.95
N THR A 217 20.46 -8.84 -37.29
CA THR A 217 21.41 -7.73 -37.51
C THR A 217 22.74 -8.18 -38.10
N GLY A 218 23.05 -9.49 -38.03
CA GLY A 218 24.37 -10.03 -38.36
C GLY A 218 25.43 -9.82 -37.26
N VAL A 219 25.08 -9.19 -36.13
CA VAL A 219 25.99 -8.92 -35.02
C VAL A 219 25.95 -10.02 -33.98
N GLU A 220 27.09 -10.67 -33.73
CA GLU A 220 27.25 -11.62 -32.63
C GLU A 220 27.65 -10.88 -31.34
N LEU A 221 26.71 -10.66 -30.43
CA LEU A 221 26.90 -9.87 -29.20
C LEU A 221 28.05 -10.34 -28.31
N ASP A 222 28.35 -11.63 -28.33
CA ASP A 222 29.40 -12.26 -27.53
C ASP A 222 30.74 -12.39 -28.28
N LYS A 223 30.87 -11.85 -29.49
CA LYS A 223 32.13 -11.80 -30.24
C LYS A 223 32.51 -10.36 -30.57
N PRO A 224 33.80 -9.98 -30.41
CA PRO A 224 34.23 -8.66 -30.81
C PRO A 224 34.16 -8.53 -32.33
N SER A 225 33.48 -7.49 -32.81
CA SER A 225 33.55 -7.06 -34.21
C SER A 225 34.77 -6.15 -34.41
N ASP A 226 35.45 -6.26 -35.55
CA ASP A 226 36.55 -5.37 -35.91
C ASP A 226 36.06 -3.97 -36.30
N ASP A 227 34.77 -3.83 -36.64
CA ASP A 227 34.20 -2.62 -37.25
C ASP A 227 33.59 -1.63 -36.24
N THR A 228 33.55 -1.95 -34.95
CA THR A 228 32.81 -1.16 -33.94
C THR A 228 33.69 -0.76 -32.75
N HIS A 229 33.75 0.55 -32.46
CA HIS A 229 34.45 1.06 -31.28
C HIS A 229 33.79 0.53 -30.00
N GLY A 230 34.56 -0.07 -29.09
CA GLY A 230 34.04 -0.66 -27.85
C GLY A 230 33.52 -2.10 -27.97
N SER A 231 33.54 -2.72 -29.17
CA SER A 231 33.05 -4.09 -29.41
C SER A 231 33.64 -5.15 -28.47
N LYS A 232 34.90 -4.99 -28.06
CA LYS A 232 35.57 -5.89 -27.10
C LYS A 232 34.96 -5.81 -25.70
N VAL A 233 34.55 -4.62 -25.26
CA VAL A 233 33.90 -4.42 -23.95
C VAL A 233 32.51 -5.01 -23.98
N ILE A 234 31.73 -4.71 -25.03
CA ILE A 234 30.39 -5.27 -25.25
C ILE A 234 30.45 -6.81 -25.23
N ALA A 235 31.34 -7.41 -26.03
CA ALA A 235 31.49 -8.86 -26.09
C ALA A 235 31.92 -9.48 -24.74
N GLN A 236 32.75 -8.81 -23.95
CA GLN A 236 33.13 -9.29 -22.62
C GLN A 236 31.96 -9.26 -21.64
N GLU A 237 31.17 -8.19 -21.62
CA GLU A 237 30.00 -8.06 -20.75
C GLU A 237 28.92 -9.08 -21.14
N TRP A 238 28.66 -9.25 -22.44
CA TRP A 238 27.74 -10.27 -22.94
C TRP A 238 28.21 -11.70 -22.67
N LYS A 239 29.51 -11.99 -22.72
CA LYS A 239 30.03 -13.30 -22.29
C LYS A 239 29.76 -13.58 -20.81
N ARG A 240 29.93 -12.57 -19.95
CA ARG A 240 29.73 -12.68 -18.49
C ARG A 240 28.26 -12.69 -18.10
N ALA A 241 27.40 -12.06 -18.89
CA ALA A 241 25.98 -11.99 -18.64
C ALA A 241 25.37 -13.40 -18.56
N ASN A 242 24.57 -13.62 -17.52
CA ASN A 242 23.81 -14.85 -17.34
C ASN A 242 22.55 -14.52 -16.55
N TRP A 243 21.46 -15.20 -16.84
CA TRP A 243 20.21 -15.12 -16.10
C TRP A 243 19.44 -16.43 -16.26
N VAL A 244 18.57 -16.70 -15.29
CA VAL A 244 17.74 -17.92 -15.31
C VAL A 244 16.32 -17.53 -15.74
N PRO A 245 15.81 -18.08 -16.87
CA PRO A 245 14.45 -17.77 -17.32
C PRO A 245 13.41 -18.28 -16.31
N LYS A 246 12.45 -17.43 -15.94
CA LYS A 246 11.39 -17.77 -14.97
C LYS A 246 10.21 -18.47 -15.66
N GLY A 247 10.40 -19.68 -16.18
CA GLY A 247 9.35 -20.45 -16.86
C GLY A 247 9.32 -20.22 -18.37
N LYS A 248 8.19 -20.54 -19.02
CA LYS A 248 8.07 -20.46 -20.50
C LYS A 248 8.08 -19.00 -20.99
N PRO A 249 8.60 -18.72 -22.20
CA PRO A 249 8.53 -17.38 -22.81
C PRO A 249 7.10 -16.81 -22.84
N LEU A 250 6.94 -15.54 -22.43
CA LEU A 250 5.67 -14.82 -22.48
C LEU A 250 5.36 -14.31 -23.89
N VAL A 251 6.41 -13.96 -24.63
CA VAL A 251 6.39 -13.52 -26.03
C VAL A 251 7.48 -14.28 -26.79
N THR A 252 7.44 -14.24 -28.12
CA THR A 252 8.51 -14.82 -28.92
C THR A 252 9.79 -13.96 -28.82
N PRO A 253 10.99 -14.56 -28.90
CA PRO A 253 12.24 -13.80 -28.95
C PRO A 253 12.27 -12.75 -30.07
N GLU A 254 11.68 -13.04 -31.22
CA GLU A 254 11.61 -12.15 -32.38
C GLU A 254 10.72 -10.93 -32.11
N GLN A 255 9.55 -11.13 -31.52
CA GLN A 255 8.69 -10.01 -31.11
C GLN A 255 9.37 -9.11 -30.09
N LEU A 256 10.08 -9.71 -29.13
CA LEU A 256 10.78 -8.92 -28.13
C LEU A 256 11.92 -8.12 -28.75
N PHE A 257 12.68 -8.71 -29.68
CA PHE A 257 13.72 -8.03 -30.43
C PHE A 257 13.16 -6.80 -31.16
N GLU A 258 12.07 -6.97 -31.92
CA GLU A 258 11.44 -5.89 -32.68
C GLU A 258 10.95 -4.76 -31.76
N ALA A 259 10.40 -5.10 -30.59
CA ALA A 259 9.96 -4.12 -29.60
C ALA A 259 11.10 -3.35 -28.93
N VAL A 260 12.24 -4.02 -28.65
CA VAL A 260 13.44 -3.37 -28.11
C VAL A 260 14.00 -2.39 -29.13
N ASP A 261 14.10 -2.77 -30.40
CA ASP A 261 14.59 -1.89 -31.48
C ASP A 261 13.64 -0.70 -31.75
N ALA A 262 12.34 -0.88 -31.53
CA ALA A 262 11.37 0.21 -31.63
C ALA A 262 11.47 1.22 -30.45
N SER A 263 12.22 0.90 -29.39
CA SER A 263 12.31 1.69 -28.16
C SER A 263 13.50 2.66 -28.16
N ALA A 264 13.49 3.61 -29.11
CA ALA A 264 14.63 4.50 -29.40
C ALA A 264 15.17 5.38 -28.25
N HIS A 265 14.42 5.54 -27.15
CA HIS A 265 14.90 6.28 -25.96
C HIS A 265 15.24 5.38 -24.77
N GLY A 266 15.17 4.07 -24.96
CA GLY A 266 15.20 3.08 -23.90
C GLY A 266 13.79 2.79 -23.39
N PHE A 267 13.73 1.92 -22.39
CA PHE A 267 12.48 1.51 -21.78
C PHE A 267 12.67 1.09 -20.33
N SER A 268 11.61 1.23 -19.54
CA SER A 268 11.50 0.62 -18.23
C SER A 268 10.75 -0.70 -18.38
N PRO A 269 11.35 -1.83 -18.00
CA PRO A 269 10.68 -3.13 -18.10
C PRO A 269 9.53 -3.19 -17.10
N LEU A 270 8.36 -3.65 -17.54
CA LEU A 270 7.21 -3.82 -16.65
C LEU A 270 6.24 -4.90 -17.11
N ILE A 271 5.38 -5.37 -16.20
CA ILE A 271 4.16 -6.11 -16.52
C ILE A 271 2.97 -5.30 -16.02
N ALA A 272 2.17 -4.78 -16.94
CA ALA A 272 0.93 -4.06 -16.63
C ALA A 272 -0.30 -4.98 -16.72
N ILE A 273 -1.14 -4.90 -15.71
CA ILE A 273 -2.37 -5.68 -15.58
C ILE A 273 -3.48 -4.83 -14.95
N SER A 274 -4.72 -5.04 -15.39
CA SER A 274 -5.89 -4.53 -14.70
C SER A 274 -6.43 -5.57 -13.73
N LEU A 275 -6.73 -5.15 -12.51
CA LEU A 275 -7.15 -6.01 -11.43
C LEU A 275 -8.07 -5.29 -10.45
N ASN A 276 -8.79 -6.06 -9.64
CA ASN A 276 -9.71 -5.48 -8.66
C ASN A 276 -8.94 -4.90 -7.46
N ALA A 277 -9.14 -3.60 -7.19
CA ALA A 277 -8.46 -2.83 -6.14
C ALA A 277 -8.59 -3.48 -4.76
N TYR A 278 -9.81 -3.87 -4.36
CA TYR A 278 -10.04 -4.53 -3.07
C TYR A 278 -9.22 -5.81 -2.91
N ARG A 279 -9.22 -6.67 -3.95
CA ARG A 279 -8.49 -7.94 -3.92
C ARG A 279 -6.98 -7.76 -3.88
N PHE A 280 -6.48 -6.68 -4.49
CA PHE A 280 -5.07 -6.34 -4.46
C PHE A 280 -4.61 -5.92 -3.07
N VAL A 281 -5.30 -4.94 -2.47
CA VAL A 281 -4.92 -4.39 -1.17
C VAL A 281 -5.05 -5.45 -0.07
N LYS A 282 -6.13 -6.24 -0.08
CA LYS A 282 -6.34 -7.32 0.92
C LYS A 282 -5.61 -8.63 0.61
N ARG A 283 -4.80 -8.69 -0.45
CA ARG A 283 -4.04 -9.90 -0.80
C ARG A 283 -3.13 -10.31 0.35
N ASP A 284 -2.93 -11.61 0.50
CA ASP A 284 -1.85 -12.15 1.33
C ASP A 284 -0.49 -11.96 0.62
N TRP A 285 0.18 -10.87 0.97
CA TRP A 285 1.50 -10.49 0.45
C TRP A 285 2.65 -11.33 1.05
N SER A 286 2.38 -12.45 1.74
CA SER A 286 3.40 -13.48 2.00
C SER A 286 3.51 -14.48 0.85
N LYS A 287 2.58 -14.46 -0.11
CA LYS A 287 2.50 -15.42 -1.23
C LYS A 287 2.83 -14.78 -2.56
N ALA A 288 3.52 -15.54 -3.40
CA ALA A 288 3.76 -15.15 -4.78
C ALA A 288 2.45 -15.10 -5.58
N MET A 289 2.43 -14.27 -6.62
CA MET A 289 1.28 -13.95 -7.43
C MET A 289 1.43 -14.53 -8.82
N SER A 290 0.43 -15.25 -9.31
CA SER A 290 0.36 -15.64 -10.71
C SER A 290 -0.42 -14.60 -11.50
N ILE A 291 0.22 -14.04 -12.52
CA ILE A 291 -0.38 -13.19 -13.53
C ILE A 291 -0.56 -14.02 -14.79
N THR A 292 -1.75 -13.98 -15.39
CA THR A 292 -2.04 -14.59 -16.69
C THR A 292 -2.59 -13.54 -17.64
N GLY A 293 -1.92 -13.37 -18.76
CA GLY A 293 -2.19 -12.29 -19.69
C GLY A 293 -1.87 -10.91 -19.14
N GLY A 294 -1.89 -9.91 -20.03
CA GLY A 294 -1.59 -8.53 -19.72
C GLY A 294 -0.67 -7.90 -20.77
N VAL A 295 0.00 -6.83 -20.39
CA VAL A 295 0.95 -6.12 -21.24
C VAL A 295 2.35 -6.23 -20.64
N LEU A 296 3.28 -6.79 -21.39
CA LEU A 296 4.71 -6.69 -21.15
C LEU A 296 5.15 -5.32 -21.68
N GLY A 297 5.32 -4.36 -20.79
CA GLY A 297 5.66 -2.99 -21.17
C GLY A 297 7.17 -2.85 -21.35
N LEU A 298 7.55 -2.43 -22.55
CA LEU A 298 8.78 -1.70 -22.80
C LEU A 298 8.34 -0.25 -22.91
N HIS A 299 8.38 0.50 -21.81
CA HIS A 299 7.83 1.86 -21.79
C HIS A 299 8.73 2.83 -21.04
N ASP A 300 8.96 3.99 -21.65
CA ASP A 300 9.64 5.12 -21.03
C ASP A 300 8.60 6.13 -20.54
N PHE A 301 8.44 6.25 -19.22
CA PHE A 301 7.50 7.17 -18.60
C PHE A 301 7.94 8.64 -18.68
N ASP A 302 9.19 8.93 -19.04
CA ASP A 302 9.73 10.29 -19.16
C ASP A 302 9.50 10.91 -20.53
N ASN A 303 9.49 10.09 -21.59
CA ASN A 303 9.32 10.51 -22.99
C ASN A 303 8.07 9.93 -23.68
N GLY A 304 7.43 8.92 -23.06
CA GLY A 304 6.22 8.29 -23.59
C GLY A 304 6.47 7.33 -24.76
N THR A 305 7.71 6.86 -24.94
CA THR A 305 8.10 5.96 -26.03
C THR A 305 8.23 4.51 -25.59
N GLY A 306 8.34 3.61 -26.57
CA GLY A 306 8.51 2.18 -26.37
C GLY A 306 7.46 1.38 -27.15
N ASP A 307 7.55 0.05 -27.08
CA ASP A 307 6.64 -0.84 -27.81
C ASP A 307 6.09 -1.95 -26.89
N PRO A 308 5.00 -1.68 -26.15
CA PRO A 308 4.43 -2.63 -25.22
C PRO A 308 3.81 -3.83 -25.94
N LEU A 309 4.16 -5.04 -25.51
CA LEU A 309 3.71 -6.29 -26.11
C LEU A 309 2.62 -6.95 -25.28
N ARG A 310 1.53 -7.36 -25.91
CA ARG A 310 0.52 -8.19 -25.25
C ARG A 310 1.02 -9.63 -25.12
N PHE A 311 0.78 -10.25 -23.96
CA PHE A 311 1.00 -11.67 -23.77
C PHE A 311 -0.26 -12.36 -23.22
N GLU A 312 -0.37 -13.67 -23.42
CA GLU A 312 -1.48 -14.50 -22.92
C GLU A 312 -1.00 -15.58 -21.93
N GLY A 313 0.31 -15.80 -21.85
CA GLY A 313 0.93 -16.76 -20.94
C GLY A 313 0.79 -16.40 -19.46
N SER A 314 1.24 -17.30 -18.59
CA SER A 314 1.25 -17.09 -17.15
C SER A 314 2.66 -16.90 -16.60
N ARG A 315 2.81 -15.99 -15.64
CA ARG A 315 4.04 -15.79 -14.87
C ARG A 315 3.76 -15.77 -13.38
N ILE A 316 4.66 -16.34 -12.60
CA ILE A 316 4.67 -16.21 -11.15
C ILE A 316 5.61 -15.08 -10.79
N LEU A 317 5.11 -14.13 -10.02
CA LEU A 317 5.82 -12.98 -9.49
C LEU A 317 5.93 -13.15 -7.97
N GLU A 318 7.16 -13.30 -7.50
CA GLU A 318 7.51 -13.13 -6.10
C GLU A 318 7.73 -11.62 -5.90
N THR A 319 6.70 -10.93 -5.43
CA THR A 319 6.68 -9.47 -5.43
C THR A 319 5.96 -8.87 -4.23
N ARG A 320 6.34 -7.65 -3.90
CA ARG A 320 5.76 -6.81 -2.85
C ARG A 320 4.99 -5.62 -3.43
N PRO A 321 4.08 -4.99 -2.65
CA PRO A 321 3.35 -3.82 -3.13
C PRO A 321 4.27 -2.69 -3.61
N CYS A 322 5.39 -2.44 -2.94
CA CYS A 322 6.31 -1.36 -3.30
C CYS A 322 6.97 -1.49 -4.68
N GLN A 323 6.79 -2.61 -5.37
CA GLN A 323 7.32 -2.86 -6.72
C GLN A 323 6.30 -2.56 -7.82
N PHE A 324 5.09 -2.14 -7.43
CA PHE A 324 4.04 -1.74 -8.35
C PHE A 324 3.94 -0.22 -8.42
N VAL A 325 3.53 0.25 -9.59
CA VAL A 325 3.17 1.65 -9.86
C VAL A 325 1.83 1.71 -10.55
N GLN A 326 1.10 2.82 -10.39
CA GLN A 326 -0.04 3.15 -11.24
C GLN A 326 0.48 3.89 -12.48
N PRO A 327 0.43 3.27 -13.68
CA PRO A 327 0.93 3.89 -14.90
C PRO A 327 0.24 5.21 -15.23
N GLU A 328 -1.05 5.34 -14.92
CA GLU A 328 -1.87 6.52 -15.14
C GLU A 328 -1.41 7.77 -14.36
N LEU A 329 -0.68 7.58 -13.25
CA LEU A 329 -0.14 8.69 -12.46
C LEU A 329 1.22 9.18 -12.97
N GLN A 330 1.78 8.52 -13.98
CA GLN A 330 3.05 8.89 -14.57
C GLN A 330 2.87 9.92 -15.67
N LYS A 331 3.87 10.80 -15.85
CA LYS A 331 3.87 11.91 -16.82
C LYS A 331 3.42 11.47 -18.21
N PHE A 332 3.99 10.37 -18.70
CA PHE A 332 3.56 9.71 -19.93
C PHE A 332 3.09 8.29 -19.61
N GLY A 333 1.93 8.17 -18.97
CA GLY A 333 1.33 6.86 -18.67
C GLY A 333 0.95 6.05 -19.91
N LEU A 334 0.76 4.74 -19.74
CA LEU A 334 0.47 3.81 -20.87
C LEU A 334 -0.81 4.16 -21.63
N ALA A 335 -1.84 4.65 -20.94
CA ALA A 335 -3.07 5.10 -21.58
C ALA A 335 -2.84 6.35 -22.45
N LEU A 336 -2.03 7.30 -21.96
CA LEU A 336 -1.73 8.55 -22.66
C LEU A 336 -0.82 8.32 -23.88
N SER A 337 0.22 7.48 -23.73
CA SER A 337 1.19 7.22 -24.79
C SER A 337 0.68 6.28 -25.87
N HIS A 338 -0.04 5.22 -25.49
CA HIS A 338 -0.38 4.12 -26.40
C HIS A 338 -1.90 3.97 -26.64
N GLY A 339 -2.73 4.81 -26.03
CA GLY A 339 -4.19 4.71 -26.13
C GLY A 339 -4.75 3.48 -25.45
N PHE A 340 -4.00 2.86 -24.53
CA PHE A 340 -4.44 1.66 -23.84
C PHE A 340 -5.63 1.93 -22.92
N THR A 341 -6.58 1.01 -22.94
CA THR A 341 -7.76 1.03 -22.07
C THR A 341 -7.65 -0.08 -21.05
N GLN A 342 -8.51 -0.09 -20.03
CA GLN A 342 -8.58 -1.21 -19.07
C GLN A 342 -8.71 -2.57 -19.77
N ASN A 343 -9.41 -2.61 -20.91
CA ASN A 343 -9.57 -3.84 -21.70
C ASN A 343 -8.25 -4.34 -22.31
N THR A 344 -7.28 -3.46 -22.56
CA THR A 344 -5.95 -3.82 -23.04
C THR A 344 -5.18 -4.58 -21.98
N PHE A 345 -5.38 -4.25 -20.71
CA PHE A 345 -4.70 -4.86 -19.56
C PHE A 345 -5.49 -6.03 -18.96
N ASN A 346 -6.51 -6.53 -19.66
CA ASN A 346 -7.34 -7.65 -19.20
C ASN A 346 -6.47 -8.89 -18.97
N GLY A 347 -6.14 -9.13 -17.71
CA GLY A 347 -5.41 -10.29 -17.24
C GLY A 347 -6.10 -10.89 -16.02
N ARG A 348 -5.57 -12.02 -15.55
CA ARG A 348 -6.04 -12.67 -14.32
C ARG A 348 -4.92 -12.72 -13.31
N MET A 349 -5.20 -12.17 -12.13
CA MET A 349 -4.38 -12.30 -10.94
C MET A 349 -4.88 -13.46 -10.07
N LYS A 350 -3.99 -14.34 -9.61
CA LYS A 350 -4.30 -15.40 -8.65
C LYS A 350 -3.17 -15.56 -7.62
N ASP A 351 -3.54 -15.79 -6.37
CA ASP A 351 -2.59 -16.21 -5.35
C ASP A 351 -2.05 -17.61 -5.68
N THR A 352 -0.76 -17.82 -5.46
CA THR A 352 -0.15 -19.14 -5.60
C THR A 352 0.07 -19.77 -4.22
N SER A 353 0.37 -21.07 -4.22
CA SER A 353 0.82 -21.77 -3.01
C SER A 353 2.30 -21.54 -2.69
N VAL A 354 3.01 -20.78 -3.53
CA VAL A 354 4.42 -20.46 -3.32
C VAL A 354 4.48 -19.32 -2.31
N PHE A 355 5.10 -19.59 -1.16
CA PHE A 355 5.43 -18.55 -0.19
C PHE A 355 6.67 -17.83 -0.68
N MET A 356 6.67 -16.51 -0.58
CA MET A 356 7.86 -15.74 -0.85
C MET A 356 8.86 -16.02 0.26
N GLU A 357 10.12 -16.27 -0.09
CA GLU A 357 11.22 -16.11 0.86
C GLU A 357 11.27 -14.62 1.18
N MET A 358 10.49 -14.20 2.18
CA MET A 358 10.68 -12.88 2.76
C MET A 358 12.12 -12.89 3.28
N PRO A 359 12.99 -11.95 2.87
CA PRO A 359 14.21 -11.73 3.61
C PRO A 359 13.77 -11.27 5.00
N LEU A 360 13.69 -12.23 5.94
CA LEU A 360 13.29 -11.98 7.32
C LEU A 360 14.30 -11.05 8.02
N ARG A 361 15.47 -10.83 7.39
CA ARG A 361 16.50 -9.86 7.74
C ARG A 361 17.13 -9.34 6.46
N ARG A 362 17.32 -8.02 6.39
CA ARG A 362 18.21 -7.41 5.42
C ARG A 362 19.61 -8.02 5.63
N THR A 363 20.34 -8.30 4.56
CA THR A 363 21.73 -8.76 4.74
C THR A 363 22.60 -7.59 5.20
N GLU A 364 23.60 -7.85 6.04
CA GLU A 364 24.54 -6.81 6.51
C GLU A 364 25.19 -6.06 5.34
N SER A 365 25.38 -6.73 4.19
CA SER A 365 25.91 -6.14 2.96
C SER A 365 24.94 -5.16 2.29
N GLU A 366 23.63 -5.45 2.30
CA GLU A 366 22.60 -4.53 1.78
C GLU A 366 22.48 -3.29 2.66
N ILE A 367 22.51 -3.46 3.98
CA ILE A 367 22.49 -2.37 4.96
C ILE A 367 23.74 -1.49 4.79
N ALA A 368 24.92 -2.11 4.69
CA ALA A 368 26.17 -1.40 4.47
C ALA A 368 26.19 -0.60 3.15
N ASN A 369 25.67 -1.16 2.05
CA ASN A 369 25.60 -0.44 0.78
C ASN A 369 24.63 0.74 0.80
N GLU A 370 23.47 0.61 1.45
CA GLU A 370 22.51 1.70 1.62
C GLU A 370 23.11 2.83 2.49
N ILE A 371 23.79 2.47 3.58
CA ILE A 371 24.54 3.40 4.44
C ILE A 371 25.58 4.18 3.64
N VAL A 372 26.46 3.49 2.91
CA VAL A 372 27.56 4.12 2.16
C VAL A 372 27.02 5.07 1.10
N THR A 373 25.91 4.70 0.47
CA THR A 373 25.23 5.55 -0.51
C THR A 373 24.63 6.80 0.14
N ALA A 374 23.94 6.66 1.27
CA ALA A 374 23.33 7.76 2.01
C ALA A 374 24.38 8.74 2.59
N VAL A 375 25.52 8.23 3.08
CA VAL A 375 26.62 9.05 3.60
C VAL A 375 27.33 9.82 2.48
N ARG A 376 27.61 9.19 1.34
CA ARG A 376 28.23 9.85 0.18
C ARG A 376 27.39 11.03 -0.34
N ILE A 377 26.07 10.84 -0.42
CA ILE A 377 25.14 11.84 -0.93
C ILE A 377 24.99 13.03 0.04
N ASN A 378 24.89 12.78 1.34
CA ASN A 378 24.63 13.85 2.32
C ASN A 378 25.89 14.63 2.75
N PHE A 379 27.06 14.02 2.67
CA PHE A 379 28.30 14.63 3.17
C PHE A 379 29.35 14.91 2.10
N GLY A 380 29.12 14.50 0.84
CA GLY A 380 30.05 14.76 -0.27
C GLY A 380 31.44 14.18 -0.07
N VAL A 381 31.58 13.19 0.82
CA VAL A 381 32.88 12.59 1.14
C VAL A 381 33.10 11.42 0.18
N ASP A 382 34.08 11.55 -0.71
CA ASP A 382 34.69 10.44 -1.46
C ASP A 382 35.40 9.52 -0.46
N THR A 383 34.62 8.76 0.27
CA THR A 383 35.14 7.82 1.25
C THR A 383 35.22 6.44 0.62
N GLN A 384 36.41 5.85 0.73
CA GLN A 384 36.72 4.47 0.37
C GLN A 384 36.10 3.50 1.38
N TRP A 385 34.78 3.50 1.54
CA TRP A 385 34.12 2.43 2.30
C TRP A 385 34.10 1.19 1.41
N VAL A 386 35.00 0.26 1.71
CA VAL A 386 34.99 -1.08 1.14
C VAL A 386 33.91 -1.87 1.87
N THR A 387 33.13 -2.62 1.09
CA THR A 387 31.87 -3.32 1.37
C THR A 387 31.91 -4.40 2.47
N SER A 388 32.79 -4.31 3.47
CA SER A 388 32.98 -5.43 4.41
C SER A 388 32.99 -5.10 5.90
N GLU A 389 33.05 -3.85 6.36
CA GLU A 389 32.88 -3.55 7.80
C GLU A 389 32.67 -2.03 7.99
N VAL A 390 31.43 -1.62 8.23
CA VAL A 390 31.11 -0.23 8.61
C VAL A 390 31.30 -0.12 10.12
N ASP A 391 32.24 0.73 10.58
CA ASP A 391 32.40 0.99 12.01
C ASP A 391 31.13 1.68 12.54
N ILE A 392 30.52 1.06 13.55
CA ILE A 392 29.25 1.54 14.12
C ILE A 392 29.40 2.91 14.81
N GLY A 393 30.60 3.25 15.28
CA GLY A 393 30.91 4.57 15.83
C GLY A 393 30.93 5.65 14.76
N GLU A 394 31.57 5.38 13.62
CA GLU A 394 31.58 6.31 12.48
C GLU A 394 30.18 6.50 11.88
N LEU A 395 29.39 5.43 11.79
CA LEU A 395 27.99 5.49 11.40
C LEU A 395 27.18 6.37 12.36
N ARG A 396 27.49 6.26 13.66
CA ARG A 396 26.83 7.02 14.72
C ARG A 396 27.08 8.50 14.64
N ASP A 397 28.33 8.88 14.45
CA ASP A 397 28.72 10.27 14.29
C ASP A 397 28.07 10.89 13.04
N ALA A 398 28.03 10.14 11.92
CA ALA A 398 27.42 10.61 10.68
C ALA A 398 25.90 10.82 10.81
N ALA A 399 25.19 9.88 11.43
CA ALA A 399 23.75 9.99 11.65
C ALA A 399 23.39 11.11 12.63
N ALA A 400 24.17 11.28 13.71
CA ALA A 400 23.99 12.38 14.65
C ALA A 400 24.23 13.74 13.99
N GLU A 401 25.26 13.86 13.14
CA GLU A 401 25.53 15.09 12.42
C GLU A 401 24.43 15.41 11.39
N ALA A 402 23.93 14.41 10.66
CA ALA A 402 22.81 14.58 9.73
C ALA A 402 21.54 15.03 10.45
N LEU A 403 21.21 14.37 11.57
CA LEU A 403 20.06 14.69 12.40
C LEU A 403 20.15 16.09 13.02
N GLY A 404 21.32 16.46 13.54
CA GLY A 404 21.58 17.79 14.11
C GLY A 404 21.39 18.90 13.08
N ARG A 405 21.92 18.73 11.86
CA ARG A 405 21.71 19.67 10.75
C ARG A 405 20.25 19.78 10.34
N HIS A 406 19.54 18.65 10.27
CA HIS A 406 18.15 18.61 9.80
C HIS A 406 17.17 19.24 10.81
N LEU A 407 17.34 18.95 12.10
CA LEU A 407 16.48 19.45 13.18
C LEU A 407 16.95 20.78 13.78
N GLN A 408 18.10 21.30 13.35
CA GLN A 408 18.74 22.50 13.91
C GLN A 408 18.98 22.41 15.43
N ILE A 409 19.36 21.21 15.89
CA ILE A 409 19.65 20.93 17.30
C ILE A 409 21.17 20.79 17.52
N GLU A 410 21.61 20.98 18.77
CA GLU A 410 23.01 20.82 19.13
C GLU A 410 23.49 19.38 18.92
N LYS A 411 24.72 19.20 18.44
CA LYS A 411 25.30 17.88 18.13
C LYS A 411 25.22 16.91 19.31
N GLN A 412 25.46 17.39 20.54
CA GLN A 412 25.38 16.56 21.75
C GLN A 412 23.96 16.02 22.06
N VAL A 413 22.91 16.67 21.55
CA VAL A 413 21.52 16.19 21.67
C VAL A 413 21.26 15.15 20.59
N ALA A 414 21.75 15.37 19.38
CA ALA A 414 21.65 14.40 18.30
C ALA A 414 22.45 13.12 18.59
N ASP A 415 23.67 13.22 19.13
CA ASP A 415 24.52 12.09 19.53
C ASP A 415 23.81 11.19 20.54
N ARG A 416 23.10 11.80 21.51
CA ARG A 416 22.31 11.07 22.51
C ARG A 416 21.10 10.37 21.89
N ALA A 417 20.40 11.04 20.97
CA ALA A 417 19.22 10.49 20.29
C ALA A 417 19.52 9.22 19.49
N VAL A 418 20.74 9.09 18.96
CA VAL A 418 21.17 7.94 18.15
C VAL A 418 22.08 6.95 18.89
N ALA A 419 22.36 7.18 20.17
CA ALA A 419 23.28 6.36 20.96
C ALA A 419 22.80 4.90 21.10
N GLY A 420 21.48 4.71 21.16
CA GLY A 420 20.85 3.40 21.31
C GLY A 420 20.52 2.69 20.00
N PHE A 421 20.79 3.31 18.85
CA PHE A 421 20.40 2.75 17.55
C PHE A 421 21.41 1.68 17.11
N ASP A 422 20.89 0.58 16.56
CA ASP A 422 21.70 -0.41 15.85
C ASP A 422 22.03 0.03 14.41
N SER A 423 22.83 -0.76 13.70
CA SER A 423 23.26 -0.43 12.34
C SER A 423 22.11 -0.33 11.34
N GLU A 424 21.02 -1.08 11.53
CA GLU A 424 19.82 -1.02 10.67
C GLU A 424 19.02 0.24 10.95
N GLU A 425 18.81 0.58 12.22
CA GLU A 425 18.10 1.80 12.66
C GLU A 425 18.83 3.07 12.19
N MET A 426 20.17 3.03 12.19
CA MET A 426 21.01 4.12 11.70
C MET A 426 20.99 4.26 10.17
N ALA A 427 21.00 3.14 9.45
CA ALA A 427 20.80 3.14 8.01
C ALA A 427 19.44 3.74 7.63
N ALA A 428 18.38 3.30 8.33
CA ALA A 428 17.02 3.77 8.10
C ALA A 428 16.87 5.27 8.42
N LEU A 429 17.50 5.76 9.49
CA LEU A 429 17.54 7.19 9.81
C LEU A 429 18.21 8.01 8.70
N LEU A 430 19.40 7.59 8.23
CA LEU A 430 20.14 8.28 7.19
C LEU A 430 19.38 8.31 5.84
N VAL A 431 18.73 7.20 5.47
CA VAL A 431 17.88 7.11 4.27
C VAL A 431 16.60 7.94 4.44
N GLY A 432 15.96 7.91 5.61
CA GLY A 432 14.77 8.72 5.90
C GLY A 432 15.05 10.22 5.84
N LEU A 433 16.23 10.65 6.30
CA LEU A 433 16.70 12.04 6.19
C LEU A 433 16.96 12.47 4.73
N GLN A 434 17.30 11.53 3.84
CA GLN A 434 17.40 11.77 2.39
C GLN A 434 16.02 12.00 1.74
N GLY A 435 14.99 11.27 2.20
CA GLY A 435 13.63 11.34 1.66
C GLY A 435 12.71 12.41 2.27
N ARG A 436 13.13 13.11 3.33
CA ARG A 436 12.24 13.91 4.20
C ARG A 436 11.05 13.11 4.75
N ASP A 437 11.24 11.82 5.01
CA ASP A 437 10.18 11.00 5.60
C ASP A 437 10.08 11.31 7.09
N HIS A 438 8.98 11.96 7.48
CA HIS A 438 8.73 12.42 8.84
C HIS A 438 8.66 11.30 9.88
N THR A 439 8.48 10.04 9.48
CA THR A 439 8.31 8.91 10.40
C THR A 439 9.60 8.56 11.15
N TYR A 440 10.75 8.54 10.47
CA TYR A 440 12.05 8.26 11.09
C TYR A 440 12.60 9.46 11.87
N ILE A 441 12.31 10.68 11.39
CA ILE A 441 12.56 11.92 12.12
C ILE A 441 11.74 11.94 13.43
N THR A 442 10.50 11.44 13.40
CA THR A 442 9.63 11.30 14.58
C THR A 442 10.14 10.22 15.53
N LEU A 443 10.67 9.09 15.04
CA LEU A 443 11.30 8.08 15.89
C LEU A 443 12.57 8.59 16.58
N ALA A 444 13.41 9.36 15.88
CA ALA A 444 14.58 10.02 16.47
C ALA A 444 14.18 11.12 17.47
N ALA A 445 13.12 11.89 17.19
CA ALA A 445 12.57 12.88 18.11
C ALA A 445 11.91 12.23 19.35
N ILE A 446 11.26 11.08 19.20
CA ILE A 446 10.71 10.27 20.30
C ILE A 446 11.86 9.69 21.14
N ALA A 447 12.94 9.22 20.53
CA ALA A 447 14.12 8.74 21.24
C ALA A 447 14.79 9.86 22.06
N ALA A 448 14.95 11.05 21.48
CA ALA A 448 15.43 12.24 22.19
C ALA A 448 14.50 12.69 23.33
N ALA A 449 13.18 12.68 23.10
CA ALA A 449 12.19 13.04 24.12
C ALA A 449 12.09 12.01 25.26
N LYS A 450 12.42 10.74 25.01
CA LYS A 450 12.41 9.68 26.02
C LYS A 450 13.52 9.88 27.06
N ASP A 451 14.67 10.43 26.67
CA ASP A 451 15.77 10.77 27.57
C ASP A 451 15.49 12.06 28.36
N ASP A 452 14.87 13.08 27.76
CA ASP A 452 14.44 14.28 28.51
C ASP A 452 13.35 13.97 29.55
N TRP A 453 12.48 12.99 29.28
CA TRP A 453 11.47 12.53 30.23
C TRP A 453 12.09 11.76 31.42
N LEU A 454 13.15 10.98 31.17
CA LEU A 454 13.90 10.28 32.22
C LEU A 454 14.82 11.22 33.02
N PHE A 455 15.38 12.26 32.38
CA PHE A 455 16.16 13.28 33.08
C PHE A 455 15.28 14.17 33.98
N GLY A 456 14.08 14.55 33.51
CA GLY A 456 13.10 15.33 34.27
C GLY A 456 12.55 14.62 35.52
N LEU A 457 12.53 13.29 35.53
CA LEU A 457 12.18 12.48 36.70
C LEU A 457 13.35 12.33 37.70
N SER A 458 14.59 12.57 37.27
CA SER A 458 15.79 12.42 38.12
C SER A 458 16.26 13.71 38.79
N CYS A 459 15.81 14.88 38.32
CA CYS A 459 16.09 16.18 38.96
C CYS A 459 15.01 16.65 39.96
N GLY A 460 14.02 15.80 40.26
CA GLY A 460 12.90 16.06 41.16
C GLY A 460 13.04 15.47 42.57
N THR A 461 14.25 15.23 43.06
CA THR A 461 14.50 14.99 44.49
C THR A 461 15.87 15.51 44.89
N ARG A 462 15.92 16.78 45.29
CA ARG A 462 16.56 17.24 46.53
C ARG A 462 16.08 18.64 46.89
#